data_AF-A0A933JL94-F1
#
_entry.id   AF-A0A933JL94-F1
#
_cell.length_a   1.000
_cell.length_b   1.000
_cell.length_c   1.000
_cell.angle_alpha   90.00
_cell.angle_beta   90.00
_cell.angle_gamma   90.00
#
_symmetry.space_group_name_H-M   'P 1'
#
loop_
_entity.id
_entity.type
_entity.pdbx_description
1 polymer ?
#
loop_
_entity_poly.entity_id
_entity_poly.type
_entity_poly.pdbx_seq_one_letter_code
_entity_poly.pdbx_strand_id
1 'polypeptide(L)'
;MSDRSFTDLVAEVARATSARSSGFVPALFEELAWGPGASVYESTGDLPAARGYLTILAEAVSEGYVSSNVPAGFVSSCLLELLAKDLPKVAASERLACLVRAFNLCEGVADEPRWLDQYLAARLVKLEGGIQALPKFLERELASVLAPPRAATFDAPFKTTVLDPRSVDDDFLPGEMVLAAPNVVTIRDRKRDVWIGAILAPGQQHRLFGPVRAEAQRVEPSATAKEITVGNGFVFVGDSRVELPRFGRLHAHAIAPAGFVLASAVDSQRIWVVEAAE
;
A
#
# COMPACT_ATOMS: atom_id res chain seq x y z
N MET A 1 15.81 -40.38 -18.01
CA MET A 1 15.17 -39.74 -16.83
C MET A 1 14.04 -38.91 -17.39
N SER A 2 12.79 -39.28 -17.08
CA SER A 2 11.62 -38.68 -17.74
C SER A 2 11.53 -37.20 -17.42
N ASP A 3 11.48 -36.38 -18.45
CA ASP A 3 11.01 -35.01 -18.43
C ASP A 3 9.66 -34.98 -17.71
N ARG A 4 9.66 -34.67 -16.40
CA ARG A 4 8.42 -34.19 -15.78
C ARG A 4 8.16 -32.86 -16.44
N SER A 5 7.16 -32.84 -17.32
CA SER A 5 6.79 -31.61 -18.02
C SER A 5 6.35 -30.57 -17.00
N PHE A 6 6.56 -29.29 -17.29
CA PHE A 6 6.02 -28.20 -16.48
C PHE A 6 4.50 -28.37 -16.27
N THR A 7 3.79 -28.91 -17.27
CA THR A 7 2.38 -29.33 -17.19
C THR A 7 2.10 -30.30 -16.02
N ASP A 8 2.92 -31.34 -15.88
CA ASP A 8 2.77 -32.32 -14.78
C ASP A 8 2.97 -31.67 -13.42
N LEU A 9 3.91 -30.73 -13.34
CA LEU A 9 4.19 -29.97 -12.13
C LEU A 9 3.01 -29.05 -11.75
N VAL A 10 2.43 -28.33 -12.71
CA VAL A 10 1.23 -27.50 -12.49
C VAL A 10 0.07 -28.35 -11.97
N ALA A 11 -0.20 -29.49 -12.61
CA ALA A 11 -1.26 -30.41 -12.18
C ALA A 11 -0.98 -31.04 -10.80
N GLU A 12 0.28 -31.33 -10.48
CA GLU A 12 0.69 -31.83 -9.17
C GLU A 12 0.40 -30.80 -8.06
N VAL A 13 0.83 -29.56 -8.24
CA VAL A 13 0.62 -28.48 -7.27
C VAL A 13 -0.87 -28.18 -7.11
N ALA A 14 -1.61 -28.03 -8.21
CA ALA A 14 -3.06 -27.76 -8.16
C ALA A 14 -3.83 -28.83 -7.37
N ARG A 15 -3.53 -30.12 -7.60
CA ARG A 15 -4.16 -31.22 -6.86
C ARG A 15 -3.79 -31.21 -5.38
N ALA A 16 -2.51 -30.99 -5.06
CA ALA A 16 -2.05 -30.95 -3.68
C ALA A 16 -2.72 -29.80 -2.90
N THR A 17 -2.81 -28.61 -3.49
CA THR A 17 -3.43 -27.44 -2.85
C THR A 17 -4.95 -27.58 -2.72
N SER A 18 -5.62 -28.06 -3.78
CA SER A 18 -7.08 -28.30 -3.75
C SER A 18 -7.49 -29.29 -2.64
N ALA A 19 -6.64 -30.26 -2.31
CA ALA A 19 -6.90 -31.23 -1.26
C ALA A 19 -6.80 -30.66 0.16
N ARG A 20 -6.10 -29.53 0.35
CA ARG A 20 -5.82 -28.94 1.67
C ARG A 20 -6.45 -27.58 1.94
N SER A 21 -6.88 -26.85 0.91
CA SER A 21 -7.41 -25.49 1.04
C SER A 21 -8.74 -25.32 0.31
N SER A 22 -9.76 -24.89 1.04
CA SER A 22 -11.09 -24.57 0.49
C SER A 22 -11.14 -23.19 -0.21
N GLY A 23 -10.17 -22.32 0.05
CA GLY A 23 -10.06 -21.00 -0.60
C GLY A 23 -9.37 -21.05 -1.97
N PHE A 24 -8.80 -22.20 -2.35
CA PHE A 24 -8.11 -22.35 -3.61
C PHE A 24 -9.06 -22.18 -4.81
N VAL A 25 -8.67 -21.33 -5.76
CA VAL A 25 -9.40 -21.08 -7.02
C VAL A 25 -8.60 -21.67 -8.18
N PRO A 26 -8.92 -22.88 -8.68
CA PRO A 26 -8.12 -23.57 -9.69
C PRO A 26 -7.91 -22.76 -10.98
N ALA A 27 -8.95 -22.10 -11.47
CA ALA A 27 -8.87 -21.31 -12.70
C ALA A 27 -7.89 -20.13 -12.58
N LEU A 28 -7.90 -19.43 -11.44
CA LEU A 28 -6.95 -18.35 -11.18
C LEU A 28 -5.53 -18.89 -11.04
N PHE A 29 -5.34 -20.00 -10.33
CA PHE A 29 -4.03 -20.62 -10.23
C PHE A 29 -3.49 -21.06 -11.59
N GLU A 30 -4.31 -21.69 -12.43
CA GLU A 30 -3.90 -22.10 -13.78
C GLU A 30 -3.46 -20.90 -14.63
N GLU A 31 -4.21 -19.80 -14.60
CA GLU A 31 -3.83 -18.55 -15.27
C GLU A 31 -2.44 -18.07 -14.81
N LEU A 32 -2.22 -18.01 -13.49
CA LEU A 32 -0.93 -17.57 -12.93
C LEU A 32 0.20 -18.57 -13.19
N ALA A 33 -0.10 -19.86 -13.21
CA ALA A 33 0.88 -20.90 -13.51
C ALA A 33 1.36 -20.82 -14.96
N TRP A 34 0.45 -20.56 -15.90
CA TRP A 34 0.77 -20.44 -17.32
C TRP A 34 1.22 -19.04 -17.76
N GLY A 35 1.03 -18.01 -16.92
CA GLY A 35 1.62 -16.69 -17.11
C GLY A 35 2.98 -16.58 -16.40
N PRO A 36 3.06 -15.95 -15.22
CA PRO A 36 4.32 -15.74 -14.52
C PRO A 36 5.04 -17.04 -14.14
N GLY A 37 4.31 -18.12 -13.83
CA GLY A 37 4.91 -19.43 -13.52
C GLY A 37 5.71 -20.02 -14.68
N ALA A 38 5.14 -20.02 -15.88
CA ALA A 38 5.80 -20.47 -17.11
C ALA A 38 7.02 -19.59 -17.42
N SER A 39 6.87 -18.26 -17.31
CA SER A 39 7.97 -17.32 -17.50
C SER A 39 9.15 -17.61 -16.57
N VAL A 40 8.89 -17.94 -15.30
CA VAL A 40 9.94 -18.32 -14.34
C VAL A 40 10.61 -19.62 -14.77
N TYR A 41 9.82 -20.64 -15.13
CA TYR A 41 10.37 -21.93 -15.54
C TYR A 41 11.24 -21.82 -16.79
N GLU A 42 10.75 -21.15 -17.83
CA GLU A 42 11.47 -20.93 -19.09
C GLU A 42 12.77 -20.14 -18.88
N SER A 43 12.73 -19.10 -18.04
CA SER A 43 13.90 -18.25 -17.78
C SER A 43 14.96 -18.92 -16.90
N THR A 44 14.55 -19.87 -16.05
CA THR A 44 15.46 -20.50 -15.08
C THR A 44 15.95 -21.87 -15.51
N GLY A 45 15.16 -22.62 -16.29
CA GLY A 45 15.37 -24.04 -16.58
C GLY A 45 15.36 -24.94 -15.35
N ASP A 46 14.84 -24.45 -14.22
CA ASP A 46 15.06 -25.00 -12.88
C ASP A 46 13.75 -25.52 -12.29
N LEU A 47 13.52 -26.83 -12.39
CA LEU A 47 12.32 -27.50 -11.88
C LEU A 47 12.10 -27.26 -10.37
N PRO A 48 13.11 -27.39 -9.49
CA PRO A 48 12.98 -26.99 -8.09
C PRO A 48 12.49 -25.55 -7.88
N ALA A 49 13.06 -24.57 -8.58
CA ALA A 49 12.64 -23.18 -8.46
C ALA A 49 11.20 -22.97 -8.97
N ALA A 50 10.86 -23.54 -10.13
CA ALA A 50 9.50 -23.48 -10.67
C ALA A 50 8.47 -24.11 -9.73
N ARG A 51 8.79 -25.26 -9.11
CA ARG A 51 7.93 -25.90 -8.10
C ARG A 51 7.71 -25.02 -6.88
N GLY A 52 8.79 -24.43 -6.35
CA GLY A 52 8.70 -23.52 -5.21
C GLY A 52 7.83 -22.31 -5.51
N TYR A 53 8.04 -21.71 -6.68
CA TYR A 53 7.25 -20.56 -7.14
C TYR A 53 5.77 -20.90 -7.34
N LEU A 54 5.46 -22.01 -8.03
CA LEU A 54 4.07 -22.47 -8.20
C LEU A 54 3.39 -22.79 -6.86
N THR A 55 4.13 -23.35 -5.91
CA THR A 55 3.60 -23.63 -4.57
C THR A 55 3.23 -22.31 -3.86
N ILE A 56 4.09 -21.31 -3.92
CA ILE A 56 3.81 -19.97 -3.38
C ILE A 56 2.61 -19.32 -4.06
N LEU A 57 2.48 -19.42 -5.40
CA LEU A 57 1.31 -18.91 -6.11
C LEU A 57 0.02 -19.60 -5.67
N ALA A 58 0.06 -20.91 -5.49
CA ALA A 58 -1.11 -21.68 -5.05
C ALA A 58 -1.55 -21.25 -3.64
N GLU A 59 -0.60 -21.07 -2.71
CA GLU A 59 -0.91 -20.55 -1.36
C GLU A 59 -1.43 -19.11 -1.42
N ALA A 60 -0.83 -18.24 -2.23
CA ALA A 60 -1.29 -16.85 -2.38
C ALA A 60 -2.70 -16.74 -2.96
N VAL A 61 -3.10 -17.67 -3.84
CA VAL A 61 -4.48 -17.79 -4.32
C VAL A 61 -5.40 -18.28 -3.19
N SER A 62 -4.98 -19.32 -2.47
CA SER A 62 -5.73 -19.90 -1.35
C SER A 62 -6.03 -18.90 -0.23
N GLU A 63 -5.06 -18.06 0.12
CA GLU A 63 -5.18 -17.02 1.15
C GLU A 63 -5.82 -15.74 0.62
N GLY A 64 -6.12 -15.66 -0.68
CA GLY A 64 -6.75 -14.50 -1.31
C GLY A 64 -5.82 -13.29 -1.46
N TYR A 65 -4.51 -13.46 -1.30
CA TYR A 65 -3.50 -12.41 -1.56
C TYR A 65 -3.48 -11.99 -3.03
N VAL A 66 -3.87 -12.89 -3.94
CA VAL A 66 -4.04 -12.62 -5.36
C VAL A 66 -5.49 -12.89 -5.74
N SER A 67 -6.12 -11.94 -6.42
CA SER A 67 -7.47 -12.12 -6.96
C SER A 67 -7.68 -11.27 -8.22
N SER A 68 -8.62 -11.69 -9.07
CA SER A 68 -8.97 -10.98 -10.31
C SER A 68 -9.74 -9.67 -10.09
N ASN A 69 -10.28 -9.46 -8.90
CA ASN A 69 -11.23 -8.38 -8.60
C ASN A 69 -10.65 -7.29 -7.68
N VAL A 70 -9.36 -7.32 -7.38
CA VAL A 70 -8.72 -6.40 -6.41
C VAL A 70 -7.50 -5.76 -7.06
N PRO A 71 -7.30 -4.43 -6.92
CA PRO A 71 -6.06 -3.78 -7.35
C PRO A 71 -4.84 -4.48 -6.74
N ALA A 72 -3.77 -4.61 -7.51
CA ALA A 72 -2.57 -5.29 -7.07
C ALA A 72 -2.00 -4.65 -5.78
N GLY A 73 -2.04 -5.41 -4.69
CA GLY A 73 -1.36 -5.10 -3.43
C GLY A 73 0.15 -5.35 -3.50
N PHE A 74 0.88 -5.06 -2.43
CA PHE A 74 2.32 -5.27 -2.36
C PHE A 74 2.65 -6.75 -2.50
N VAL A 75 1.89 -7.63 -1.85
CA VAL A 75 2.09 -9.09 -1.96
C VAL A 75 1.95 -9.54 -3.41
N SER A 76 0.83 -9.20 -4.06
CA SER A 76 0.61 -9.57 -5.46
C SER A 76 1.68 -8.99 -6.41
N SER A 77 2.10 -7.74 -6.20
CA SER A 77 3.16 -7.10 -7.00
C SER A 77 4.50 -7.80 -6.80
N CYS A 78 4.83 -8.17 -5.56
CA CYS A 78 6.04 -8.91 -5.23
C CYS A 78 6.04 -10.30 -5.87
N LEU A 79 4.93 -11.03 -5.77
CA LEU A 79 4.83 -12.41 -6.26
C LEU A 79 4.77 -12.47 -7.79
N LEU A 80 3.88 -11.69 -8.41
CA LEU A 80 3.56 -11.80 -9.83
C LEU A 80 4.52 -11.03 -10.73
N GLU A 81 5.07 -9.92 -10.25
CA GLU A 81 5.93 -9.06 -11.07
C GLU A 81 7.39 -9.16 -10.63
N LEU A 82 7.69 -8.84 -9.37
CA LEU A 82 9.07 -8.70 -8.91
C LEU A 82 9.79 -10.05 -8.88
N LEU A 83 9.20 -11.07 -8.26
CA LEU A 83 9.79 -12.41 -8.22
C LEU A 83 9.89 -13.03 -9.61
N ALA A 84 8.84 -12.93 -10.43
CA ALA A 84 8.87 -13.47 -11.77
C ALA A 84 10.01 -12.88 -12.62
N LYS A 85 10.25 -11.57 -12.48
CA LYS A 85 11.29 -10.83 -13.20
C LYS A 85 12.69 -11.05 -12.65
N ASP A 86 12.87 -11.11 -11.34
CA ASP A 86 14.20 -11.06 -10.71
C ASP A 86 14.74 -12.42 -10.28
N LEU A 87 13.87 -13.41 -10.04
CA LEU A 87 14.33 -14.75 -9.66
C LEU A 87 15.29 -15.39 -10.68
N PRO A 88 15.13 -15.23 -12.01
CA PRO A 88 16.10 -15.74 -12.98
C PRO A 88 17.51 -15.17 -12.82
N LYS A 89 17.63 -13.95 -12.28
CA LYS A 89 18.90 -13.24 -12.03
C LYS A 89 19.59 -13.70 -10.74
N VAL A 90 18.88 -14.43 -9.88
CA VAL A 90 19.43 -15.02 -8.66
C VAL A 90 20.17 -16.31 -9.02
N ALA A 91 21.33 -16.53 -8.38
CA ALA A 91 22.10 -17.75 -8.56
C ALA A 91 21.24 -18.99 -8.26
N ALA A 92 21.35 -20.05 -9.07
CA ALA A 92 20.47 -21.21 -8.99
C ALA A 92 20.41 -21.84 -7.58
N SER A 93 21.56 -21.91 -6.90
CA SER A 93 21.68 -22.40 -5.51
C SER A 93 20.93 -21.56 -4.47
N GLU A 94 20.59 -20.30 -4.78
CA GLU A 94 19.97 -19.35 -3.86
C GLU A 94 18.49 -19.07 -4.17
N ARG A 95 17.98 -19.53 -5.33
CA ARG A 95 16.62 -19.22 -5.80
C ARG A 95 15.55 -19.66 -4.81
N LEU A 96 15.64 -20.88 -4.29
CA LEU A 96 14.66 -21.39 -3.33
C LEU A 96 14.68 -20.60 -2.02
N ALA A 97 15.87 -20.27 -1.51
CA ALA A 97 16.02 -19.44 -0.32
C ALA A 97 15.48 -18.02 -0.55
N CYS A 98 15.68 -17.47 -1.75
CA CYS A 98 15.13 -16.17 -2.15
C CYS A 98 13.59 -16.19 -2.18
N LEU A 99 12.99 -17.24 -2.75
CA LEU A 99 11.54 -17.43 -2.78
C LEU A 99 10.94 -17.47 -1.37
N VAL A 100 11.51 -18.30 -0.49
CA VAL A 100 11.05 -18.42 0.90
C VAL A 100 11.15 -17.08 1.63
N ARG A 101 12.30 -16.39 1.50
CA ARG A 101 12.48 -15.09 2.16
C ARG A 101 11.51 -14.04 1.64
N ALA A 102 11.30 -13.98 0.32
CA ALA A 102 10.35 -13.04 -0.27
C ALA A 102 8.91 -13.34 0.18
N PHE A 103 8.52 -14.61 0.20
CA PHE A 103 7.20 -15.03 0.65
C PHE A 103 6.95 -14.68 2.12
N ASN A 104 7.87 -15.03 3.02
CA ASN A 104 7.74 -14.70 4.45
C ASN A 104 7.63 -13.19 4.70
N LEU A 105 8.35 -12.37 3.92
CA LEU A 105 8.23 -10.91 4.01
C LEU A 105 6.87 -10.41 3.50
N CYS A 106 6.34 -11.03 2.44
CA CYS A 106 5.02 -10.70 1.91
C CYS A 106 3.91 -11.09 2.89
N GLU A 107 3.98 -12.28 3.49
CA GLU A 107 3.03 -12.71 4.52
C GLU A 107 3.02 -11.77 5.72
N GLY A 108 4.21 -11.36 6.21
CA GLY A 108 4.30 -10.39 7.30
C GLY A 108 3.65 -9.04 6.97
N VAL A 109 3.61 -8.63 5.70
CA VAL A 109 2.89 -7.42 5.26
C VAL A 109 1.39 -7.69 5.09
N ALA A 110 0.99 -8.91 4.73
CA ALA A 110 -0.41 -9.28 4.54
C ALA A 110 -1.21 -9.24 5.86
N ASP A 111 -0.55 -9.51 6.98
CA ASP A 111 -1.13 -9.43 8.33
C ASP A 111 -1.33 -7.99 8.84
N GLU A 112 -0.75 -7.01 8.14
CA GLU A 112 -0.83 -5.60 8.51
C GLU A 112 -2.09 -4.92 7.94
N PRO A 113 -2.47 -3.72 8.44
CA PRO A 113 -3.59 -2.98 7.88
C PRO A 113 -3.45 -2.76 6.37
N ARG A 114 -4.54 -2.95 5.62
CA ARG A 114 -4.53 -2.90 4.14
C ARG A 114 -3.94 -1.64 3.51
N TRP A 115 -4.01 -0.50 4.20
CA TRP A 115 -3.38 0.73 3.71
C TRP A 115 -1.86 0.60 3.60
N LEU A 116 -1.23 -0.23 4.44
CA LEU A 116 0.21 -0.45 4.45
C LEU A 116 0.66 -1.28 3.24
N ASP A 117 -0.08 -2.35 2.93
CA ASP A 117 0.14 -3.14 1.71
C ASP A 117 0.06 -2.25 0.45
N GLN A 118 -0.95 -1.38 0.36
CA GLN A 118 -1.10 -0.47 -0.78
C GLN A 118 -0.07 0.66 -0.80
N TYR A 119 0.31 1.16 0.37
CA TYR A 119 1.45 2.07 0.49
C TYR A 119 2.71 1.41 -0.07
N LEU A 120 3.06 0.22 0.42
CA LEU A 120 4.26 -0.48 -0.02
C LEU A 120 4.22 -0.81 -1.52
N ALA A 121 3.06 -1.19 -2.06
CA ALA A 121 2.86 -1.39 -3.50
C ALA A 121 3.20 -0.13 -4.30
N ALA A 122 2.65 1.02 -3.91
CA ALA A 122 2.95 2.32 -4.53
C ALA A 122 4.43 2.75 -4.38
N ARG A 123 5.17 2.13 -3.45
CA ARG A 123 6.60 2.40 -3.20
C ARG A 123 7.54 1.42 -3.89
N LEU A 124 7.06 0.28 -4.40
CA LEU A 124 7.88 -0.73 -5.08
C LEU A 124 8.64 -0.17 -6.29
N VAL A 125 8.11 0.86 -6.96
CA VAL A 125 8.83 1.61 -8.02
C VAL A 125 10.18 2.18 -7.57
N LYS A 126 10.38 2.38 -6.26
CA LYS A 126 11.64 2.86 -5.65
C LYS A 126 12.53 1.73 -5.14
N LEU A 127 12.20 0.47 -5.44
CA LEU A 127 13.06 -0.67 -5.11
C LEU A 127 14.24 -0.70 -6.09
N GLU A 128 15.42 -0.40 -5.57
CA GLU A 128 16.68 -0.53 -6.29
C GLU A 128 17.40 -1.81 -5.84
N GLY A 129 18.01 -2.54 -6.77
CA GLY A 129 18.72 -3.80 -6.46
C GLY A 129 17.86 -5.07 -6.53
N GLY A 130 16.61 -4.96 -6.97
CA GLY A 130 15.71 -6.09 -7.23
C GLY A 130 15.29 -6.84 -5.97
N ILE A 131 14.80 -8.06 -6.14
CA ILE A 131 14.23 -8.88 -5.04
C ILE A 131 15.18 -9.07 -3.84
N GLN A 132 16.50 -9.08 -4.06
CA GLN A 132 17.49 -9.24 -2.97
C GLN A 132 17.52 -8.03 -2.04
N ALA A 133 17.11 -6.84 -2.52
CA ALA A 133 17.05 -5.61 -1.73
C ALA A 133 15.73 -5.45 -0.97
N LEU A 134 14.76 -6.34 -1.16
CA LEU A 134 13.44 -6.26 -0.54
C LEU A 134 13.46 -6.09 1.00
N PRO A 135 14.31 -6.81 1.77
CA PRO A 135 14.35 -6.64 3.23
C PRO A 135 14.72 -5.20 3.64
N LYS A 136 15.80 -4.65 3.06
CA LYS A 136 16.25 -3.28 3.36
C LYS A 136 15.26 -2.23 2.88
N PHE A 137 14.60 -2.48 1.76
CA PHE A 137 13.52 -1.64 1.27
C PHE A 137 12.37 -1.57 2.28
N LEU A 138 11.92 -2.73 2.77
CA LEU A 138 10.85 -2.81 3.77
C LEU A 138 11.26 -2.10 5.06
N GLU A 139 12.45 -2.38 5.60
CA GLU A 139 12.96 -1.69 6.79
C GLU A 139 12.90 -0.15 6.64
N ARG A 140 13.36 0.37 5.50
CA ARG A 140 13.37 1.81 5.21
C ARG A 140 11.95 2.38 5.11
N GLU A 141 11.07 1.76 4.33
CA GLU A 141 9.73 2.31 4.11
C GLU A 141 8.86 2.18 5.37
N LEU A 142 8.97 1.05 6.09
CA LEU A 142 8.23 0.78 7.33
C LEU A 142 8.66 1.67 8.49
N ALA A 143 9.97 1.94 8.65
CA ALA A 143 10.47 2.82 9.71
C ALA A 143 9.82 4.21 9.68
N SER A 144 9.46 4.71 8.49
CA SER A 144 8.83 6.03 8.35
C SER A 144 7.34 6.08 8.70
N VAL A 145 6.65 4.94 8.64
CA VAL A 145 5.19 4.87 8.81
C VAL A 145 4.77 4.22 10.12
N LEU A 146 5.61 3.33 10.68
CA LEU A 146 5.38 2.67 11.97
C LEU A 146 6.02 3.42 13.14
N ALA A 147 6.72 4.53 12.90
CA ALA A 147 7.23 5.37 13.97
C ALA A 147 6.07 5.81 14.88
N PRO A 148 6.21 5.71 16.22
CA PRO A 148 5.17 6.14 17.13
C PRO A 148 4.77 7.58 16.82
N PRO A 149 3.47 7.88 16.63
CA PRO A 149 3.04 9.23 16.36
C PRO A 149 3.47 10.11 17.53
N ARG A 150 4.14 11.23 17.23
CA ARG A 150 4.42 12.26 18.25
C ARG A 150 3.07 12.70 18.84
N ALA A 151 3.03 12.90 20.15
CA ALA A 151 1.85 13.45 20.80
C ALA A 151 1.50 14.79 20.15
N ALA A 152 0.26 14.92 19.67
CA ALA A 152 -0.22 16.14 19.05
C ALA A 152 -0.09 17.32 20.02
N THR A 153 0.75 18.27 19.64
CA THR A 153 0.72 19.61 20.25
C THR A 153 0.08 20.50 19.21
N PHE A 154 -1.21 20.80 19.39
CA PHE A 154 -1.92 21.79 18.57
C PHE A 154 -1.54 23.21 19.03
N ASP A 155 -0.25 23.45 19.21
CA ASP A 155 0.31 24.68 19.74
C ASP A 155 0.86 25.55 18.61
N ALA A 156 0.69 26.86 18.75
CA ALA A 156 1.22 27.82 17.79
C ALA A 156 2.75 27.93 17.92
N PRO A 157 3.48 28.35 16.86
CA PRO A 157 2.99 28.76 15.54
C PRO A 157 2.48 27.59 14.68
N PHE A 158 1.68 27.88 13.65
CA PHE A 158 1.19 26.87 12.71
C PHE A 158 1.83 27.05 11.33
N LYS A 159 1.99 25.94 10.61
CA LYS A 159 2.35 25.94 9.18
C LYS A 159 1.28 25.25 8.35
N THR A 160 1.20 25.65 7.09
CA THR A 160 0.27 25.08 6.12
C THR A 160 1.04 24.52 4.94
N THR A 161 0.88 23.22 4.70
CA THR A 161 1.43 22.50 3.55
C THR A 161 0.30 22.21 2.57
N VAL A 162 0.59 22.27 1.27
CA VAL A 162 -0.38 21.93 0.22
C VAL A 162 0.09 20.68 -0.50
N LEU A 163 -0.73 19.63 -0.49
CA LEU A 163 -0.51 18.40 -1.24
C LEU A 163 -1.24 18.48 -2.57
N ASP A 164 -0.61 17.92 -3.60
CA ASP A 164 -1.12 17.86 -4.97
C ASP A 164 -1.36 16.40 -5.38
N PRO A 165 -2.61 15.90 -5.28
CA PRO A 165 -3.01 14.55 -5.66
C PRO A 165 -2.67 14.14 -7.09
N ARG A 166 -2.42 15.10 -7.98
CA ARG A 166 -1.98 14.84 -9.36
C ARG A 166 -0.65 14.09 -9.43
N SER A 167 0.15 14.12 -8.36
CA SER A 167 1.33 13.25 -8.27
C SER A 167 1.00 11.75 -8.22
N VAL A 168 -0.26 11.38 -7.99
CA VAL A 168 -0.76 9.99 -7.95
C VAL A 168 -1.78 9.76 -9.06
N ASP A 169 -2.74 10.67 -9.23
CA ASP A 169 -3.80 10.60 -10.25
C ASP A 169 -4.20 12.02 -10.70
N ASP A 170 -3.98 12.33 -11.98
CA ASP A 170 -4.17 13.66 -12.57
C ASP A 170 -5.61 14.19 -12.49
N ASP A 171 -6.59 13.28 -12.50
CA ASP A 171 -8.01 13.59 -12.49
C ASP A 171 -8.60 13.56 -11.07
N PHE A 172 -7.77 13.33 -10.05
CA PHE A 172 -8.23 13.14 -8.69
C PHE A 172 -8.87 14.41 -8.11
N LEU A 173 -10.10 14.27 -7.63
CA LEU A 173 -10.85 15.33 -6.96
C LEU A 173 -11.07 14.96 -5.48
N PRO A 174 -10.34 15.57 -4.53
CA PRO A 174 -10.44 15.21 -3.11
C PRO A 174 -11.86 15.34 -2.57
N GLY A 175 -12.34 14.27 -1.95
CA GLY A 175 -13.66 14.11 -1.39
C GLY A 175 -13.60 13.76 0.09
N GLU A 176 -14.41 12.77 0.49
CA GLU A 176 -14.44 12.22 1.85
C GLU A 176 -13.04 11.85 2.34
N MET A 177 -12.74 12.16 3.61
CA MET A 177 -11.47 11.89 4.25
C MET A 177 -11.70 11.04 5.50
N VAL A 178 -10.99 9.92 5.62
CA VAL A 178 -11.14 8.96 6.72
C VAL A 178 -9.76 8.61 7.29
N LEU A 179 -9.63 8.50 8.60
CA LEU A 179 -8.40 8.04 9.24
C LEU A 179 -8.27 6.52 9.11
N ALA A 180 -7.14 6.07 8.60
CA ALA A 180 -6.75 4.65 8.58
C ALA A 180 -5.75 4.31 9.71
N ALA A 181 -5.02 5.31 10.19
CA ALA A 181 -4.13 5.26 11.34
C ALA A 181 -3.95 6.70 11.89
N PRO A 182 -3.35 6.91 13.08
CA PRO A 182 -3.23 8.23 13.69
C PRO A 182 -2.59 9.32 12.81
N ASN A 183 -1.73 8.91 11.86
CA ASN A 183 -1.04 9.77 10.90
C ASN A 183 -1.30 9.37 9.44
N VAL A 184 -2.32 8.55 9.17
CA VAL A 184 -2.67 8.11 7.81
C VAL A 184 -4.12 8.43 7.52
N VAL A 185 -4.36 9.21 6.47
CA VAL A 185 -5.71 9.57 5.99
C VAL A 185 -5.93 8.97 4.62
N THR A 186 -7.01 8.24 4.44
CA THR A 186 -7.51 7.85 3.11
C THR A 186 -8.49 8.90 2.62
N ILE A 187 -8.40 9.21 1.34
CA ILE A 187 -9.12 10.30 0.68
C ILE A 187 -9.81 9.70 -0.52
N ARG A 188 -11.13 9.82 -0.58
CA ARG A 188 -11.96 9.33 -1.68
C ARG A 188 -12.03 10.38 -2.80
N ASP A 189 -12.00 9.94 -4.04
CA ASP A 189 -12.35 10.78 -5.19
C ASP A 189 -13.86 11.11 -5.16
N ARG A 190 -14.23 12.36 -5.43
CA ARG A 190 -15.64 12.80 -5.41
C ARG A 190 -16.51 12.19 -6.50
N LYS A 191 -15.92 11.79 -7.62
CA LYS A 191 -16.62 11.38 -8.85
C LYS A 191 -16.39 9.91 -9.18
N ARG A 192 -15.27 9.34 -8.75
CA ARG A 192 -14.85 7.97 -9.10
C ARG A 192 -14.71 7.13 -7.84
N ASP A 193 -14.80 5.81 -8.00
CA ASP A 193 -14.49 4.87 -6.91
C ASP A 193 -12.98 4.63 -6.81
N VAL A 194 -12.24 5.72 -6.55
CA VAL A 194 -10.79 5.75 -6.41
C VAL A 194 -10.47 6.36 -5.06
N TRP A 195 -9.50 5.79 -4.36
CA TRP A 195 -8.98 6.34 -3.13
C TRP A 195 -7.48 6.54 -3.25
N ILE A 196 -6.98 7.57 -2.56
CA ILE A 196 -5.56 7.75 -2.30
C ILE A 196 -5.34 7.81 -0.78
N GLY A 197 -4.12 7.56 -0.35
CA GLY A 197 -3.71 7.74 1.04
C GLY A 197 -2.74 8.90 1.19
N ALA A 198 -2.73 9.51 2.36
CA ALA A 198 -1.78 10.51 2.80
C ALA A 198 -1.12 10.06 4.10
N ILE A 199 0.20 9.93 4.10
CA ILE A 199 1.02 9.79 5.31
C ILE A 199 1.45 11.18 5.77
N LEU A 200 1.11 11.48 7.01
CA LEU A 200 1.38 12.73 7.70
C LEU A 200 2.62 12.54 8.57
N ALA A 201 3.59 13.42 8.41
CA ALA A 201 4.89 13.30 9.04
C ALA A 201 5.27 14.65 9.64
N PRO A 202 5.27 14.80 10.99
CA PRO A 202 5.57 16.07 11.64
C PRO A 202 6.96 16.54 11.27
N GLY A 203 7.11 17.83 10.92
CA GLY A 203 8.41 18.40 10.56
C GLY A 203 9.06 17.82 9.28
N GLN A 204 8.41 16.86 8.61
CA GLN A 204 8.91 16.19 7.41
C GLN A 204 7.93 16.35 6.24
N GLN A 205 8.33 15.87 5.07
CA GLN A 205 7.48 15.90 3.88
C GLN A 205 6.35 14.86 4.00
N HIS A 206 5.09 15.34 3.99
CA HIS A 206 3.92 14.46 3.85
C HIS A 206 3.93 13.77 2.49
N ARG A 207 3.35 12.57 2.41
CA ARG A 207 3.41 11.74 1.21
C ARG A 207 2.03 11.28 0.79
N LEU A 208 1.72 11.45 -0.48
CA LEU A 208 0.57 10.80 -1.09
C LEU A 208 0.97 9.43 -1.65
N PHE A 209 0.06 8.47 -1.60
CA PHE A 209 0.20 7.14 -2.18
C PHE A 209 -1.14 6.65 -2.72
N GLY A 210 -1.13 5.71 -3.66
CA GLY A 210 -2.34 5.12 -4.18
C GLY A 210 -2.14 4.48 -5.55
N PRO A 211 -3.20 3.88 -6.12
CA PRO A 211 -4.57 3.82 -5.56
C PRO A 211 -4.68 2.97 -4.28
N VAL A 212 -5.65 3.28 -3.43
CA VAL A 212 -5.94 2.63 -2.14
C VAL A 212 -7.36 2.06 -2.18
N ARG A 213 -7.71 1.09 -1.32
CA ARG A 213 -9.09 0.61 -1.12
C ARG A 213 -9.68 1.13 0.18
N ALA A 214 -10.98 1.35 0.15
CA ALA A 214 -11.79 1.81 1.27
C ALA A 214 -11.95 0.73 2.35
N GLU A 215 -10.90 0.46 3.11
CA GLU A 215 -11.00 -0.31 4.36
C GLU A 215 -10.11 0.31 5.44
N ALA A 216 -10.05 1.64 5.46
CA ALA A 216 -9.62 2.30 6.67
C ALA A 216 -10.60 1.90 7.77
N GLN A 217 -10.16 1.07 8.74
CA GLN A 217 -10.85 1.00 10.02
C GLN A 217 -11.05 2.44 10.44
N ARG A 218 -12.31 2.87 10.54
CA ARG A 218 -12.62 4.23 10.95
C ARG A 218 -12.11 4.38 12.37
N VAL A 219 -10.93 4.97 12.50
CA VAL A 219 -10.40 5.33 13.80
C VAL A 219 -11.25 6.49 14.27
N GLU A 220 -12.05 6.27 15.32
CA GLU A 220 -12.79 7.35 15.95
C GLU A 220 -11.78 8.42 16.38
N PRO A 221 -12.04 9.71 16.08
CA PRO A 221 -11.15 10.78 16.51
C PRO A 221 -10.97 10.70 18.03
N SER A 222 -9.73 10.56 18.49
CA SER A 222 -9.45 10.77 19.91
C SER A 222 -9.78 12.22 20.24
N ALA A 223 -10.47 12.46 21.36
CA ALA A 223 -10.77 13.82 21.80
C ALA A 223 -9.49 14.67 21.77
N THR A 224 -9.50 15.73 20.94
CA THR A 224 -8.40 16.68 20.88
C THR A 224 -8.46 17.56 22.13
N ALA A 225 -7.30 17.91 22.70
CA ALA A 225 -7.25 18.81 23.85
C ALA A 225 -7.74 20.24 23.53
N LYS A 226 -7.79 20.60 22.24
CA LYS A 226 -8.25 21.88 21.73
C LYS A 226 -9.42 21.70 20.76
N GLU A 227 -10.33 22.66 20.77
CA GLU A 227 -11.39 22.75 19.77
C GLU A 227 -10.80 23.11 18.41
N ILE A 228 -11.24 22.41 17.36
CA ILE A 228 -10.79 22.62 15.98
C ILE A 228 -12.02 22.89 15.13
N THR A 229 -12.02 24.03 14.44
CA THR A 229 -13.09 24.40 13.50
C THR A 229 -12.49 24.67 12.13
N VAL A 230 -12.97 23.94 11.12
CA VAL A 230 -12.57 24.15 9.72
C VAL A 230 -13.64 24.95 9.01
N GLY A 231 -13.25 26.08 8.42
CA GLY A 231 -14.16 26.99 7.71
C GLY A 231 -13.74 27.24 6.26
N ASN A 232 -14.44 28.18 5.61
CA ASN A 232 -14.08 28.62 4.26
C ASN A 232 -12.85 29.53 4.34
N GLY A 233 -11.70 29.00 3.92
CA GLY A 233 -10.45 29.74 3.85
C GLY A 233 -9.61 29.71 5.13
N PHE A 234 -10.04 29.03 6.19
CA PHE A 234 -9.33 29.03 7.47
C PHE A 234 -9.53 27.75 8.28
N VAL A 235 -8.63 27.53 9.23
CA VAL A 235 -8.76 26.59 10.34
C VAL A 235 -8.57 27.36 11.65
N PHE A 236 -9.48 27.19 12.61
CA PHE A 236 -9.25 27.59 13.99
C PHE A 236 -8.74 26.40 14.80
N VAL A 237 -7.72 26.65 15.62
CA VAL A 237 -7.16 25.71 16.58
C VAL A 237 -7.11 26.41 17.94
N GLY A 238 -8.09 26.13 18.80
CA GLY A 238 -8.41 26.99 19.93
C GLY A 238 -8.66 28.43 19.45
N ASP A 239 -7.96 29.40 20.03
CA ASP A 239 -8.09 30.82 19.66
C ASP A 239 -7.25 31.24 18.45
N SER A 240 -6.43 30.33 17.90
CA SER A 240 -5.53 30.64 16.79
C SER A 240 -6.20 30.43 15.45
N ARG A 241 -6.14 31.45 14.58
CA ARG A 241 -6.62 31.38 13.20
C ARG A 241 -5.48 31.11 12.23
N VAL A 242 -5.61 30.06 11.44
CA VAL A 242 -4.68 29.68 10.37
C VAL A 242 -5.36 29.90 9.02
N GLU A 243 -4.81 30.77 8.19
CA GLU A 243 -5.32 31.04 6.83
C GLU A 243 -4.92 29.92 5.87
N LEU A 244 -5.88 29.48 5.04
CA LEU A 244 -5.66 28.48 4.00
C LEU A 244 -5.53 29.19 2.64
N PRO A 245 -4.32 29.32 2.08
CA PRO A 245 -4.10 30.13 0.90
C PRO A 245 -4.84 29.56 -0.31
N ARG A 246 -5.62 30.42 -0.98
CA ARG A 246 -6.44 30.08 -2.17
C ARG A 246 -7.46 28.96 -1.92
N PHE A 247 -7.84 28.76 -0.66
CA PHE A 247 -8.87 27.80 -0.31
C PHE A 247 -10.24 28.45 -0.51
N GLY A 248 -11.03 27.88 -1.42
CA GLY A 248 -12.37 28.34 -1.72
C GLY A 248 -13.39 27.84 -0.69
N ARG A 249 -14.41 27.14 -1.18
CA ARG A 249 -15.46 26.58 -0.33
C ARG A 249 -15.03 25.23 0.26
N LEU A 250 -15.13 25.08 1.58
CA LEU A 250 -14.85 23.81 2.26
C LEU A 250 -15.71 22.68 1.67
N HIS A 251 -15.06 21.56 1.35
CA HIS A 251 -15.73 20.34 0.92
C HIS A 251 -15.69 19.27 2.01
N ALA A 252 -14.50 18.86 2.41
CA ALA A 252 -14.29 17.83 3.43
C ALA A 252 -13.03 18.13 4.23
N HIS A 253 -12.96 17.60 5.45
CA HIS A 253 -11.80 17.70 6.32
C HIS A 253 -11.65 16.45 7.16
N ALA A 254 -10.43 16.22 7.67
CA ALA A 254 -10.13 15.21 8.67
C ALA A 254 -9.18 15.81 9.71
N ILE A 255 -9.34 15.39 10.97
CA ILE A 255 -8.48 15.81 12.08
C ILE A 255 -7.76 14.56 12.56
N ALA A 256 -6.45 14.49 12.33
CA ALA A 256 -5.64 13.34 12.69
C ALA A 256 -5.15 13.48 14.14
N PRO A 257 -5.25 12.41 14.97
CA PRO A 257 -4.72 12.39 16.32
C PRO A 257 -3.22 12.72 16.43
N ALA A 258 -2.46 12.60 15.33
CA ALA A 258 -1.06 12.98 15.27
C ALA A 258 -0.82 14.51 15.13
N GLY A 259 -1.85 15.35 15.25
CA GLY A 259 -1.70 16.81 15.30
C GLY A 259 -1.87 17.51 13.96
N PHE A 260 -2.67 16.93 13.07
CA PHE A 260 -2.88 17.45 11.72
C PHE A 260 -4.35 17.76 11.46
N VAL A 261 -4.61 18.83 10.71
CA VAL A 261 -5.90 19.09 10.09
C VAL A 261 -5.74 19.05 8.58
N LEU A 262 -6.48 18.17 7.92
CA LEU A 262 -6.56 18.10 6.48
C LEU A 262 -7.84 18.76 6.01
N ALA A 263 -7.79 19.53 4.94
CA ALA A 263 -8.96 20.14 4.33
C ALA A 263 -8.88 20.11 2.80
N SER A 264 -10.03 19.93 2.16
CA SER A 264 -10.20 20.07 0.71
C SER A 264 -11.27 21.10 0.37
N ALA A 265 -11.13 21.72 -0.80
CA ALA A 265 -12.08 22.69 -1.32
C ALA A 265 -12.86 22.14 -2.53
N VAL A 266 -14.11 22.59 -2.70
CA VAL A 266 -15.01 22.12 -3.78
C VAL A 266 -14.43 22.39 -5.17
N ASP A 267 -13.74 23.50 -5.33
CA ASP A 267 -13.20 24.05 -6.58
C ASP A 267 -11.71 23.78 -6.77
N SER A 268 -11.13 22.86 -5.98
CA SER A 268 -9.71 22.55 -6.02
C SER A 268 -9.44 21.04 -6.08
N GLN A 269 -8.31 20.70 -6.68
CA GLN A 269 -7.69 19.37 -6.60
C GLN A 269 -6.73 19.25 -5.41
N ARG A 270 -6.42 20.34 -4.72
CA ARG A 270 -5.41 20.38 -3.67
C ARG A 270 -5.97 19.95 -2.31
N ILE A 271 -5.06 19.52 -1.45
CA ILE A 271 -5.34 19.19 -0.06
C ILE A 271 -4.45 20.05 0.81
N TRP A 272 -5.04 20.78 1.74
CA TRP A 272 -4.31 21.60 2.69
C TRP A 272 -4.11 20.81 3.97
N VAL A 273 -2.89 20.85 4.50
CA VAL A 273 -2.51 20.23 5.76
C VAL A 273 -2.04 21.34 6.69
N VAL A 274 -2.67 21.44 7.86
CA VAL A 274 -2.26 22.34 8.94
C VAL A 274 -1.67 21.50 10.06
N GLU A 275 -0.51 21.90 10.55
CA GLU A 275 0.18 21.31 11.70
C GLU A 275 0.88 22.42 12.51
N ALA A 276 1.25 22.11 13.74
CA ALA A 276 2.14 22.98 14.51
C ALA A 276 3.51 23.09 13.81
N ALA A 277 4.04 24.30 13.75
CA ALA A 277 5.38 24.57 13.27
C ALA A 277 6.36 24.34 14.43
N GLU A 278 7.21 23.33 14.29
CA GLU A 278 8.34 23.08 15.19
C GLU A 278 9.42 24.17 15.05
#